data_AF-A0A822H8Y5-F1
#
_entry.id   AF-A0A822H8Y5-F1
#
_cell.length_a   1.000
_cell.length_b   1.000
_cell.length_c   1.000
_cell.angle_alpha   90.00
_cell.angle_beta   90.00
_cell.angle_gamma   90.00
#
_symmetry.space_group_name_H-M   'P 1'
#
loop_
_entity.id
_entity.type
_entity.pdbx_description
1 polymer ?
#
loop_
_entity_poly.entity_id
_entity_poly.type
_entity_poly.pdbx_seq_one_letter_code
_entity_poly.pdbx_strand_id
1 'polypeptide(L)'
;IRVYSVNQQTSIKELHVIEESIDLDAAKSYVKIAWNPFEDVHAIPVKNSIFFNETNNWKLEKVHEDNTIKEYIDLIKYSPTKNFFIITYRHMKLVFVDRISHHVYLSYTATNLISSVQWNP
;
A
#
# COMPACT_ATOMS: atom_id res chain seq x y z
N ILE A 1 -7.74 10.68 -0.39
CA ILE A 1 -8.40 9.36 -0.23
C ILE A 1 -9.68 9.57 0.57
N ARG A 2 -10.81 9.02 0.12
CA ARG A 2 -12.07 9.07 0.86
C ARG A 2 -12.53 7.67 1.21
N VAL A 3 -13.03 7.50 2.41
CA VAL A 3 -13.64 6.25 2.89
C VAL A 3 -15.14 6.47 2.97
N TYR A 4 -15.89 5.55 2.37
CA TYR A 4 -17.33 5.61 2.28
C TYR A 4 -17.95 4.47 3.06
N SER A 5 -19.02 4.77 3.79
CA SER A 5 -19.91 3.74 4.33
C SER A 5 -20.70 3.13 3.17
N VAL A 6 -20.56 1.82 2.94
CA VAL A 6 -21.27 1.14 1.85
C VAL A 6 -22.78 1.18 2.08
N ASN A 7 -23.23 0.99 3.32
CA ASN A 7 -24.65 0.96 3.66
C ASN A 7 -25.31 2.34 3.56
N GLN A 8 -24.60 3.39 3.94
CA GLN A 8 -25.16 4.76 3.98
C GLN A 8 -24.83 5.57 2.73
N GLN A 9 -23.89 5.10 1.90
CA GLN A 9 -23.37 5.81 0.73
C GLN A 9 -22.83 7.22 1.05
N THR A 10 -22.36 7.42 2.29
CA THR A 10 -21.82 8.68 2.78
C THR A 10 -20.32 8.59 3.00
N SER A 11 -19.61 9.70 2.77
CA SER A 11 -18.21 9.83 3.16
C SER A 11 -18.11 9.89 4.68
N ILE A 12 -17.35 8.97 5.27
CA ILE A 12 -17.14 8.90 6.72
C ILE A 12 -15.74 9.40 7.12
N LYS A 13 -14.80 9.44 6.17
CA LYS A 13 -13.45 9.98 6.40
C LYS A 13 -12.82 10.47 5.10
N GLU A 14 -12.07 11.56 5.21
CA GLU A 14 -11.17 12.03 4.17
C GLU A 14 -9.72 12.08 4.71
N LEU A 15 -8.78 11.62 3.90
CA LEU A 15 -7.35 11.57 4.18
C LEU A 15 -6.59 12.30 3.06
N HIS A 16 -5.84 13.33 3.44
CA HIS A 16 -5.06 14.18 2.54
C HIS A 16 -3.57 13.80 2.62
N VAL A 17 -3.24 12.59 2.16
CA VAL A 17 -1.88 12.01 2.27
C VAL A 17 -1.19 11.80 0.92
N ILE A 18 -1.91 12.02 -0.18
CA ILE A 18 -1.42 11.79 -1.55
C ILE A 18 -1.22 13.14 -2.23
N GLU A 19 -0.15 13.28 -3.01
CA GLU A 19 0.09 14.46 -3.83
C GLU A 19 -1.00 14.58 -4.90
N GLU A 20 -1.54 15.79 -5.06
CA GLU A 20 -2.50 16.09 -6.11
C GLU A 20 -1.79 16.12 -7.47
N SER A 21 -2.53 15.69 -8.50
CA SER A 21 -2.08 15.71 -9.89
C SER A 21 -3.18 16.31 -10.76
N ILE A 22 -2.79 16.99 -11.83
CA ILE A 22 -3.72 17.62 -12.77
C ILE A 22 -4.49 16.58 -13.61
N ASP A 23 -3.90 15.41 -13.84
CA ASP A 23 -4.49 14.27 -14.55
C ASP A 23 -3.84 12.94 -14.11
N LEU A 24 -4.29 11.83 -14.72
CA LEU A 24 -3.82 10.48 -14.42
C LEU A 24 -2.44 10.16 -15.02
N ASP A 25 -2.03 10.85 -16.09
CA ASP A 25 -0.76 10.59 -16.77
C ASP A 25 0.39 11.28 -16.02
N ALA A 26 0.12 12.43 -15.41
CA ALA A 26 1.01 13.15 -14.51
C ALA A 26 1.09 12.54 -13.10
N ALA A 27 0.23 11.56 -12.78
CA ALA A 27 0.20 10.94 -11.46
C ALA A 27 1.47 10.09 -11.20
N LYS A 28 2.20 10.45 -10.14
CA LYS A 28 3.43 9.73 -9.73
C LYS A 28 3.17 8.34 -9.16
N SER A 29 1.96 8.07 -8.67
CA SER A 29 1.49 6.74 -8.28
C SER A 29 -0.02 6.69 -8.41
N TYR A 30 -0.55 5.52 -8.78
CA TYR A 30 -2.00 5.27 -8.79
C TYR A 30 -2.55 4.85 -7.42
N VAL A 31 -1.68 4.74 -6.41
CA VAL A 31 -2.03 4.51 -5.00
C VAL A 31 -3.01 3.36 -4.83
N LYS A 32 -2.53 2.13 -5.04
CA LYS A 32 -3.34 0.93 -4.82
C LYS A 32 -3.40 0.59 -3.32
N ILE A 33 -4.44 1.11 -2.66
CA ILE A 33 -4.72 0.86 -1.23
C ILE A 33 -5.02 -0.63 -1.01
N ALA A 34 -4.50 -1.20 0.08
CA ALA A 34 -4.72 -2.60 0.43
C ALA A 34 -5.42 -2.70 1.78
N TRP A 35 -6.59 -3.33 1.80
CA TRP A 35 -7.29 -3.69 3.04
C TRP A 35 -6.62 -4.91 3.67
N ASN A 36 -6.31 -4.83 4.96
CA ASN A 36 -5.84 -5.98 5.71
C ASN A 36 -7.04 -6.92 5.92
N PRO A 37 -7.00 -8.18 5.44
CA PRO A 37 -8.14 -9.08 5.57
C PRO A 37 -8.31 -9.64 6.99
N PHE A 38 -7.45 -9.25 7.94
CA PHE A 38 -7.41 -9.82 9.29
C PHE A 38 -7.55 -8.81 10.42
N GLU A 39 -7.44 -7.52 10.12
CA GLU A 39 -7.43 -6.42 11.07
C GLU A 39 -8.20 -5.23 10.50
N ASP A 40 -8.72 -4.37 11.36
CA ASP A 40 -9.43 -3.14 11.00
C ASP A 40 -8.45 -2.03 10.56
N VAL A 41 -7.62 -2.34 9.56
CA VAL A 41 -6.54 -1.48 9.07
C VAL A 41 -6.47 -1.59 7.55
N HIS A 42 -6.17 -0.48 6.88
CA HIS A 42 -5.71 -0.52 5.49
C HIS A 42 -4.34 0.14 5.33
N ALA A 43 -3.53 -0.44 4.44
CA ALA A 43 -2.24 0.06 4.04
C ALA A 43 -2.40 1.03 2.86
N ILE A 44 -1.80 2.20 3.00
CA ILE A 44 -1.80 3.28 2.02
C ILE A 44 -0.37 3.49 1.55
N PRO A 45 -0.05 3.19 0.27
CA PRO A 45 1.25 3.54 -0.28
C PRO A 45 1.33 5.06 -0.49
N VAL A 46 2.34 5.70 0.11
CA VAL A 46 2.62 7.13 -0.04
C VAL A 46 4.10 7.28 -0.37
N LYS A 47 4.42 7.60 -1.63
CA LYS A 47 5.82 7.57 -2.13
C LYS A 47 6.43 6.20 -1.90
N ASN A 48 7.59 6.13 -1.25
CA ASN A 48 8.30 4.91 -0.85
C ASN A 48 7.90 4.42 0.56
N SER A 49 6.87 5.01 1.18
CA SER A 49 6.43 4.68 2.53
C SER A 49 5.06 4.03 2.54
N ILE A 50 4.78 3.27 3.60
CA ILE A 50 3.46 2.71 3.90
C ILE A 50 2.93 3.38 5.15
N PHE A 51 1.72 3.92 5.01
CA PHE A 51 0.92 4.37 6.13
C PHE A 51 -0.17 3.35 6.41
N PHE A 52 -0.33 2.94 7.66
CA PHE A 52 -1.48 2.16 8.09
C PHE A 52 -2.49 3.10 8.73
N ASN A 53 -3.74 2.93 8.32
CA ASN A 53 -4.85 3.68 8.87
C ASN A 53 -5.82 2.72 9.54
N GLU A 54 -5.96 2.84 10.85
CA GLU A 54 -6.94 2.11 11.65
C GLU A 54 -8.36 2.59 11.29
N THR A 55 -9.27 1.68 10.96
CA THR A 55 -10.61 2.06 10.46
C THR A 55 -11.65 2.25 11.55
N ASN A 56 -11.34 1.85 12.79
CA ASN A 56 -12.20 2.06 13.95
C ASN A 56 -12.12 3.50 14.50
N ASN A 57 -10.95 4.13 14.43
CA ASN A 57 -10.68 5.46 14.99
C ASN A 57 -10.03 6.44 14.00
N TRP A 58 -9.71 5.99 12.78
CA TRP A 58 -9.05 6.77 11.72
C TRP A 58 -7.66 7.30 12.11
N LYS A 59 -6.96 6.55 12.97
CA LYS A 59 -5.59 6.85 13.35
C LYS A 59 -4.66 6.41 12.22
N LEU A 60 -3.91 7.37 11.71
CA LEU A 60 -2.94 7.20 10.64
C LEU A 60 -1.53 7.12 11.22
N GLU A 61 -0.83 6.03 10.96
CA GLU A 61 0.55 5.82 11.39
C GLU A 61 1.46 5.51 10.20
N LYS A 62 2.63 6.15 10.16
CA LYS A 62 3.70 5.78 9.22
C LYS A 62 4.48 4.63 9.83
N VAL A 63 4.52 3.48 9.15
CA VAL A 63 5.06 2.25 9.77
C VAL A 63 6.21 1.65 8.99
N HIS A 64 6.23 1.80 7.67
CA HIS A 64 7.33 1.30 6.86
C HIS A 64 7.83 2.39 5.91
N GLU A 65 9.14 2.58 5.87
CA GLU A 65 9.83 3.39 4.87
C GLU A 65 11.12 2.68 4.52
N ASP A 66 11.25 2.28 3.25
CA ASP A 66 12.53 1.78 2.76
C ASP A 66 13.37 2.98 2.29
N ASN A 67 14.29 3.41 3.15
CA ASN A 67 15.21 4.52 2.85
C ASN A 67 16.20 4.21 1.72
N THR A 68 16.35 2.93 1.34
CA THR A 68 17.21 2.52 0.22
C THR A 68 16.50 2.63 -1.13
N ILE A 69 15.16 2.67 -1.13
CA ILE A 69 14.34 2.76 -2.34
C ILE A 69 13.71 4.15 -2.41
N LYS A 70 14.13 4.95 -3.38
CA LYS A 70 13.59 6.31 -3.61
C LYS A 70 12.32 6.34 -4.47
N GLU A 71 11.89 5.17 -4.93
CA GLU A 71 10.83 5.02 -5.92
C GLU A 71 9.47 4.81 -5.27
N TYR A 72 8.42 5.16 -6.02
CA TYR A 72 7.05 5.04 -5.53
C TYR A 72 6.66 3.57 -5.41
N ILE A 73 6.01 3.24 -4.29
CA ILE A 73 5.23 2.02 -4.15
C ILE A 73 4.03 2.12 -5.08
N ASP A 74 3.84 1.08 -5.90
CA ASP A 74 2.72 0.97 -6.83
C ASP A 74 1.60 0.08 -6.26
N LEU A 75 1.97 -1.01 -5.59
CA LEU A 75 1.03 -1.99 -5.03
C LEU A 75 1.49 -2.48 -3.67
N ILE A 76 0.53 -2.69 -2.77
CA ILE A 76 0.68 -3.50 -1.56
C ILE A 76 -0.32 -4.65 -1.65
N LYS A 77 0.07 -5.86 -1.25
CA LYS A 77 -0.84 -7.01 -1.24
C LYS A 77 -0.58 -7.98 -0.10
N TYR A 78 -1.58 -8.17 0.75
CA TYR A 78 -1.52 -9.11 1.86
C TYR A 78 -1.56 -10.57 1.39
N SER A 79 -0.74 -11.39 2.05
CA SER A 79 -0.80 -12.85 1.97
C SER A 79 -2.08 -13.38 2.62
N PRO A 80 -2.64 -14.51 2.15
CA PRO A 80 -3.72 -15.20 2.84
C PRO A 80 -3.31 -15.79 4.21
N THR A 81 -2.01 -15.83 4.54
CA THR A 81 -1.50 -16.48 5.76
C THR A 81 -1.23 -15.54 6.94
N LYS A 82 -1.73 -14.30 6.93
CA LYS A 82 -1.49 -13.23 7.95
C LYS A 82 -0.04 -12.74 8.09
N ASN A 83 0.95 -13.52 7.70
CA ASN A 83 2.33 -13.26 8.10
C ASN A 83 3.07 -12.27 7.18
N PHE A 84 2.63 -12.14 5.93
CA PHE A 84 3.38 -11.40 4.93
C PHE A 84 2.50 -10.46 4.12
N PHE A 85 3.14 -9.45 3.55
CA PHE A 85 2.61 -8.72 2.41
C PHE A 85 3.71 -8.51 1.36
N ILE A 86 3.30 -8.32 0.12
CA ILE A 86 4.19 -7.95 -0.98
C ILE A 86 4.05 -6.45 -1.23
N ILE A 87 5.18 -5.80 -1.49
CA ILE A 87 5.24 -4.44 -2.03
C ILE A 87 5.83 -4.51 -3.43
N THR A 88 5.25 -3.79 -4.40
CA THR A 88 5.91 -3.51 -5.68
C THR A 88 6.25 -2.03 -5.78
N TYR A 89 7.40 -1.73 -6.38
CA TYR A 89 7.87 -0.38 -6.66
C TYR A 89 7.87 -0.13 -8.16
N ARG A 90 7.74 1.14 -8.58
CA ARG A 90 7.77 1.51 -10.00
C ARG A 90 9.07 1.12 -10.71
N HIS A 91 10.19 0.95 -10.01
CA HIS A 91 11.45 0.48 -10.61
C HIS A 91 11.56 -1.05 -10.79
N MET A 92 10.44 -1.74 -11.01
CA MET A 92 10.43 -3.17 -11.32
C MET A 92 10.87 -4.07 -10.16
N LYS A 93 10.89 -3.56 -8.92
CA LYS A 93 11.25 -4.33 -7.73
C LYS A 93 10.00 -4.77 -6.99
N LEU A 94 10.08 -5.99 -6.48
CA LEU A 94 9.11 -6.62 -5.63
C LEU A 94 9.82 -7.07 -4.37
N VAL A 95 9.23 -6.79 -3.21
CA VAL A 95 9.75 -7.27 -1.93
C VAL A 95 8.67 -8.02 -1.17
N PHE A 96 9.08 -9.10 -0.51
CA PHE A 96 8.29 -9.83 0.46
C PHE A 96 8.65 -9.33 1.85
N VAL A 97 7.66 -8.88 2.60
CA VAL A 97 7.85 -8.20 3.88
C VAL A 97 7.08 -8.95 4.96
N ASP A 98 7.76 -9.18 6.08
CA ASP A 98 7.13 -9.63 7.32
C ASP A 98 6.13 -8.59 7.79
N ARG A 99 4.89 -8.99 8.07
CA ARG A 99 3.86 -8.03 8.47
C ARG A 99 4.12 -7.40 9.83
N ILE A 100 4.72 -8.15 10.77
CA ILE A 100 4.87 -7.71 12.16
C ILE A 100 6.15 -6.89 12.33
N SER A 101 7.27 -7.45 11.89
CA SER A 101 8.60 -6.86 12.03
C SER A 101 8.95 -5.89 10.90
N HIS A 102 8.20 -5.89 9.80
CA HIS A 102 8.49 -5.12 8.59
C HIS A 102 9.84 -5.44 7.96
N HIS A 103 10.40 -6.61 8.28
CA HIS A 103 11.64 -7.09 7.70
C HIS A 103 11.42 -7.60 6.27
N VAL A 104 12.31 -7.22 5.35
CA VAL A 104 12.29 -7.71 3.97
C VAL A 104 12.93 -9.11 3.93
N TYR A 105 12.12 -10.14 3.69
CA TYR A 105 12.61 -11.52 3.56
C TYR A 105 13.22 -11.81 2.20
N LEU A 106 12.57 -11.33 1.14
CA LEU A 106 12.98 -11.58 -0.24
C LEU A 106 12.81 -10.31 -1.05
N SER A 107 13.74 -10.12 -1.98
CA SER A 107 13.71 -9.03 -2.94
C SER A 107 13.93 -9.61 -4.32
N TYR A 108 13.10 -9.20 -5.28
CA TYR A 108 13.18 -9.58 -6.66
C TYR A 108 13.14 -8.34 -7.55
N THR A 109 14.03 -8.29 -8.54
CA THR A 109 14.04 -7.23 -9.55
C THR A 109 13.62 -7.85 -10.88
N ALA A 110 12.46 -7.44 -11.38
CA ALA A 110 11.96 -7.81 -12.70
C ALA A 110 12.66 -7.00 -13.80
N THR A 111 12.60 -7.50 -15.02
CA THR A 111 13.10 -6.80 -16.23
C THR A 111 12.11 -5.76 -16.75
N ASN A 112 10.85 -5.84 -16.32
CA ASN A 112 9.75 -4.99 -16.76
C ASN A 112 8.93 -4.51 -15.56
N LEU A 113 8.13 -3.45 -15.77
CA LEU A 113 7.23 -2.93 -14.74
C LEU A 113 6.25 -4.01 -14.26
N ILE A 114 6.15 -4.17 -12.94
CA ILE A 114 5.24 -5.11 -12.31
C ILE A 114 3.88 -4.43 -12.16
N SER A 115 2.95 -4.70 -13.07
CA SER A 115 1.61 -4.10 -13.07
C SER A 115 0.64 -4.79 -12.10
N SER A 116 0.84 -6.09 -11.84
CA SER A 116 -0.02 -6.90 -10.98
C SER A 116 0.74 -8.03 -10.30
N VAL A 117 0.27 -8.42 -9.11
CA VAL A 117 0.76 -9.57 -8.33
C VAL A 117 -0.43 -10.26 -7.67
N GLN A 118 -0.38 -11.59 -7.57
CA GLN A 118 -1.39 -12.41 -6.90
C GLN A 118 -0.71 -13.41 -5.97
N TRP A 119 -1.33 -13.62 -4.81
CA TRP A 119 -0.97 -14.72 -3.92
C TRP A 119 -1.74 -15.97 -4.36
N ASN A 120 -1.07 -17.12 -4.33
CA ASN A 120 -1.78 -18.39 -4.40
C ASN A 120 -2.56 -18.54 -3.07
N PRO A 121 -3.87 -18.91 -3.11
CA PRO A 121 -4.70 -19.08 -1.92
C PRO A 121 -4.12 -20.00 -0.85
#